data_AF-A0A2V8RPX7-F1
#
_entry.id   AF-A0A2V8RPX7-F1
#
_cell.length_a   1.000
_cell.length_b   1.000
_cell.length_c   1.000
_cell.angle_alpha   90.00
_cell.angle_beta   90.00
_cell.angle_gamma   90.00
#
_symmetry.space_group_name_H-M   'P 1'
#
loop_
_entity.id
_entity.type
_entity.pdbx_description
1 polymer ?
#
loop_
_entity_poly.entity_id
_entity_poly.type
_entity_poly.pdbx_seq_one_letter_code
_entity_poly.pdbx_strand_id
1 'polypeptide(L)' 'TQMRGKWIDSPIAEKVMATIHPSAILRTEGELREQAYQDFVGDLRLAAKAMENVADGSATES' A
#
# COMPACT_ATOMS: atom_id res chain seq x y z
N THR A 1 -11.15 -4.44 -7.23
CA THR A 1 -10.93 -3.56 -6.06
C THR A 1 -10.92 -2.12 -6.52
N GLN A 2 -11.96 -1.33 -6.20
CA GLN A 2 -12.14 0.05 -6.74
C GLN A 2 -11.26 1.12 -6.06
N MET A 3 -10.50 0.75 -5.01
CA MET A 3 -9.77 1.68 -4.16
C MET A 3 -8.28 1.32 -3.97
N ARG A 4 -7.66 0.56 -4.89
CA ARG A 4 -6.21 0.23 -4.78
C ARG A 4 -5.34 1.47 -4.80
N GLY A 5 -4.24 1.44 -4.05
CA GLY A 5 -3.25 2.51 -3.98
C GLY A 5 -3.76 3.82 -3.38
N LYS A 6 -4.96 3.80 -2.77
CA LYS A 6 -5.56 4.98 -2.14
C LYS A 6 -5.39 4.91 -0.63
N TRP A 7 -5.08 6.07 -0.07
CA TRP A 7 -5.18 6.32 1.35
C TRP A 7 -6.65 6.36 1.77
N ILE A 8 -6.93 5.77 2.92
CA ILE A 8 -8.27 5.66 3.50
C ILE A 8 -8.20 6.29 4.89
N ASP A 9 -9.07 7.25 5.14
CA ASP A 9 -9.26 7.79 6.49
C ASP A 9 -9.89 6.70 7.36
N SER A 10 -9.27 6.42 8.50
CA SER A 10 -9.72 5.38 9.41
C SER A 10 -9.32 5.71 10.84
N PRO A 11 -10.17 5.42 11.84
CA PRO A 11 -9.82 5.68 13.25
C PRO A 11 -8.76 4.70 13.79
N ILE A 12 -8.37 3.68 13.03
CA ILE A 12 -7.48 2.60 13.52
C ILE A 12 -5.99 2.94 13.41
N ALA A 13 -5.63 3.89 12.54
CA ALA A 13 -4.25 4.32 12.33
C ALA A 13 -4.22 5.65 11.56
N GLU A 14 -3.14 6.41 11.73
CA GLU A 14 -2.91 7.68 11.02
C GLU A 14 -2.86 7.50 9.48
N LYS A 15 -2.31 6.38 9.00
CA LYS A 15 -2.25 6.06 7.57
C LYS A 15 -2.74 4.64 7.33
N VAL A 16 -3.82 4.52 6.57
CA VAL A 16 -4.36 3.23 6.10
C VAL A 16 -4.40 3.25 4.58
N MET A 17 -3.93 2.17 3.94
CA MET A 17 -3.92 2.03 2.48
C MET A 17 -4.62 0.74 2.08
N ALA A 18 -5.50 0.82 1.09
CA ALA A 18 -6.07 -0.37 0.47
C ALA A 18 -5.16 -0.90 -0.65
N THR A 19 -4.91 -2.20 -0.64
CA THR A 19 -4.17 -2.93 -1.69
C THR A 19 -4.88 -4.23 -2.06
N ILE A 20 -4.36 -4.94 -3.07
CA ILE A 20 -4.82 -6.30 -3.43
C ILE A 20 -4.37 -7.31 -2.37
N HIS A 21 -5.24 -8.27 -2.04
CA HIS A 21 -4.88 -9.35 -1.14
C HIS A 21 -3.91 -10.35 -1.83
N PRO A 22 -2.80 -10.78 -1.20
CA PRO A 22 -1.81 -11.65 -1.83
C PRO A 22 -2.37 -12.96 -2.37
N SER A 23 -3.35 -13.57 -1.68
CA SER A 23 -3.98 -14.81 -2.17
C SER A 23 -4.78 -14.63 -3.47
N ALA A 24 -5.21 -13.42 -3.82
CA ALA A 24 -5.86 -13.14 -5.10
C ALA A 24 -4.85 -13.16 -6.26
N ILE A 25 -3.62 -12.70 -6.03
CA ILE A 25 -2.52 -12.77 -6.99
C ILE A 25 -2.20 -14.24 -7.31
N LEU A 26 -2.17 -15.10 -6.29
CA LEU A 26 -1.89 -16.52 -6.46
C LEU A 26 -2.93 -17.26 -7.32
N ARG A 27 -4.17 -16.76 -7.36
CA ARG A 27 -5.28 -17.29 -8.17
C ARG A 27 -5.36 -16.65 -9.56
N THR A 28 -4.56 -15.64 -9.83
CA THR A 28 -4.49 -14.97 -11.14
C THR A 28 -3.53 -15.75 -12.03
N GLU A 29 -3.86 -15.87 -13.32
CA GLU A 29 -3.10 -16.67 -14.28
C GLU A 29 -2.32 -15.80 -15.28
N GLY A 30 -1.24 -16.34 -15.83
CA GLY A 30 -0.48 -15.73 -16.93
C GLY A 30 0.05 -14.33 -16.64
N GLU A 31 0.07 -13.47 -17.66
CA GLU A 31 0.57 -12.09 -17.58
C GLU A 31 -0.20 -11.22 -16.58
N LEU A 32 -1.47 -11.54 -16.33
CA LEU A 32 -2.29 -10.84 -15.34
C LEU A 32 -1.76 -11.04 -13.92
N ARG A 33 -1.12 -12.18 -13.64
CA ARG A 33 -0.48 -12.45 -12.34
C ARG A 33 0.70 -11.52 -12.10
N GLU A 34 1.54 -11.34 -13.11
CA GLU A 34 2.71 -10.47 -13.02
C GLU A 34 2.26 -9.01 -12.84
N GLN A 35 1.27 -8.55 -13.61
CA GLN A 35 0.70 -7.22 -13.42
C GLN A 35 0.12 -7.05 -11.99
N ALA A 36 -0.61 -8.04 -11.49
CA ALA A 36 -1.16 -7.99 -10.12
C ALA A 36 -0.08 -7.99 -9.04
N TYR A 37 1.06 -8.66 -9.28
CA TYR A 37 2.23 -8.61 -8.41
C TYR A 37 2.90 -7.23 -8.44
N GLN A 38 3.12 -6.67 -9.63
CA GLN A 38 3.71 -5.33 -9.78
C GLN A 38 2.84 -4.25 -9.12
N ASP A 39 1.52 -4.34 -9.29
CA ASP A 39 0.56 -3.44 -8.62
C ASP A 39 0.68 -3.55 -7.10
N PHE A 40 0.74 -4.77 -6.56
CA PHE A 40 0.90 -5.01 -5.11
C PHE A 40 2.19 -4.40 -4.56
N VAL A 41 3.31 -4.65 -5.25
CA VAL A 41 4.61 -4.09 -4.87
C VAL A 41 4.60 -2.55 -4.99
N GLY A 42 3.93 -2.02 -6.01
CA GLY A 42 3.74 -0.58 -6.19
C GLY A 42 3.04 0.08 -5.01
N ASP A 43 1.92 -0.51 -4.56
CA ASP A 43 1.21 -0.05 -3.37
C ASP A 43 2.14 -0.09 -2.14
N LEU A 44 2.86 -1.20 -1.89
CA LEU A 44 3.76 -1.30 -0.74
C LEU A 44 4.90 -0.27 -0.75
N ARG A 45 5.42 0.12 -1.92
CA ARG A 45 6.41 1.20 -2.03
C ARG A 45 5.84 2.55 -1.62
N LEU A 46 4.57 2.83 -1.93
CA LEU A 46 3.89 4.05 -1.46
C LEU A 46 3.77 4.04 0.07
N ALA A 47 3.44 2.90 0.66
CA ALA A 47 3.44 2.74 2.12
C ALA A 47 4.82 2.96 2.74
N ALA A 48 5.88 2.36 2.18
CA ALA A 48 7.24 2.54 2.67
C ALA A 48 7.66 4.02 2.67
N LYS A 49 7.45 4.72 1.55
CA LYS A 49 7.72 6.16 1.43
C LYS A 49 6.92 6.99 2.44
N ALA A 50 5.67 6.62 2.69
CA ALA A 50 4.84 7.31 3.67
C ALA A 50 5.32 7.11 5.11
N MET A 51 6.01 6.00 5.41
CA MET A 51 6.64 5.74 6.71
C MET A 51 7.98 6.46 6.87
N GLU A 52 8.79 6.56 5.82
CA GLU A 52 10.02 7.38 5.82
C GLU A 52 9.72 8.83 6.20
N ASN A 53 8.68 9.42 5.58
CA ASN A 53 8.25 10.79 5.89
C ASN A 53 7.66 10.96 7.32
N VAL A 54 7.18 9.88 7.95
CA VAL A 54 6.73 9.91 9.36
C VAL A 54 7.93 9.88 10.30
N ALA A 55 8.96 9.09 9.98
CA ALA A 55 10.20 9.06 10.73
C ALA A 55 10.89 10.43 10.75
N ASP A 56 10.92 11.12 9.60
CA ASP A 56 11.51 12.46 9.48
C ASP A 56 10.68 13.56 10.19
N GLY A 57 9.36 13.41 10.26
CA GLY A 57 8.47 14.36 10.93
C GLY A 57 8.50 14.31 12.46
N SER A 58 8.87 13.16 13.04
CA SER A 58 8.95 12.95 14.49
C SER A 58 10.06 13.75 15.20
N ALA A 59 10.97 14.40 14.44
CA ALA A 59 12.06 15.21 14.98
C ALA A 59 11.70 16.70 15.20
N THR A 60 10.45 17.12 14.96
CA THR A 60 10.07 18.55 14.92
C THR A 60 8.92 18.96 15.83
N GLU A 61 8.59 18.19 16.86
CA GLU A 61 7.76 18.67 17.96
C GLU A 61 8.59 18.68 19.26
N SER A 62 9.06 19.88 19.63
CA SER A 62 9.65 20.26 20.92
C SER A 62 9.12 21.63 21.32
#